data_AF-J3LZU4-F1
#
_entry.id   AF-J3LZU4-F1
#
_cell.length_a   1.000
_cell.length_b   1.000
_cell.length_c   1.000
_cell.angle_alpha   90.00
_cell.angle_beta   90.00
_cell.angle_gamma   90.00
#
_symmetry.space_group_name_H-M   'P 1'
#
loop_
_entity.id
_entity.type
_entity.pdbx_description
1 polymer ?
#
loop_
_entity_poly.entity_id
_entity_poly.type
_entity_poly.pdbx_seq_one_letter_code
_entity_poly.pdbx_strand_id
1 'polypeptide(L)'
;MRVLAVVLLAAACAAAAAAAELPEGKISTSVRRALDQPLNYARIYLADLLPRSVSRVLYLDSDLLVVDDVARLWATDLGPDAALAAPEYCHANFTSYFTDAFWSHPEYSSIFTNRARVPCYFNTGVMVIDLDRWRDGGYTAKLEYWMEVQKQEARIYELGSLPPFLLVFAGEVKAVEHRWNQHGLGGDNVAGQCRELHPGPVSLLHWSGKGKPWLRLDAGRPCPLDALWAPYDLLRRRGARDDLLAAVA
;
A
#
# COMPACT_ATOMS: atom_id res chain seq x y z
N MET A 1 -17.02 21.77 -3.87
CA MET A 1 -16.57 20.37 -3.89
C MET A 1 -15.40 20.24 -2.91
N ARG A 2 -15.63 19.82 -1.67
CA ARG A 2 -14.55 19.63 -0.68
C ARG A 2 -13.97 18.24 -0.89
N VAL A 3 -12.87 18.13 -1.62
CA VAL A 3 -12.07 16.90 -1.68
C VAL A 3 -11.41 16.78 -0.30
N LEU A 4 -11.99 15.97 0.59
CA LEU A 4 -11.45 15.77 1.94
C LEU A 4 -10.34 14.72 1.82
N ALA A 5 -9.10 15.20 1.79
CA ALA A 5 -7.82 14.47 1.94
C ALA A 5 -7.58 13.26 1.00
N VAL A 6 -6.96 13.52 -0.16
CA VAL A 6 -6.07 12.51 -0.78
C VAL A 6 -4.77 12.53 0.02
N VAL A 7 -4.52 11.49 0.82
CA VAL A 7 -3.25 11.37 1.54
C VAL A 7 -2.25 10.68 0.63
N LEU A 8 -1.51 11.45 -0.14
CA LEU A 8 -0.24 11.01 -0.76
C LEU A 8 0.80 11.00 0.35
N LEU A 9 1.25 9.82 0.76
CA LEU A 9 2.05 9.64 1.98
C LEU A 9 3.46 10.27 1.93
N ALA A 10 3.86 10.90 0.83
CA ALA A 10 5.21 11.45 0.68
C ALA A 10 5.49 12.69 1.55
N ALA A 11 4.47 13.45 2.00
CA ALA A 11 4.72 14.70 2.73
C ALA A 11 3.89 14.92 4.01
N ALA A 12 2.62 14.49 4.04
CA ALA A 12 1.75 14.77 5.19
C ALA A 12 2.01 13.86 6.41
N CYS A 13 2.47 12.61 6.18
CA CYS A 13 2.78 11.70 7.28
C CYS A 13 4.10 12.03 7.98
N ALA A 14 5.15 12.52 7.30
CA ALA A 14 6.42 12.79 7.98
C ALA A 14 6.28 13.81 9.13
N ALA A 15 5.42 14.82 8.99
CA ALA A 15 5.17 15.82 10.03
C ALA A 15 4.21 15.31 11.13
N ALA A 16 3.13 14.59 10.77
CA ALA A 16 2.19 14.04 11.76
C ALA A 16 2.80 12.87 12.55
N ALA A 17 3.67 12.10 11.91
CA ALA A 17 4.30 10.92 12.47
C ALA A 17 5.61 11.23 13.21
N ALA A 18 6.11 12.47 13.13
CA ALA A 18 7.08 13.01 14.07
C ALA A 18 6.42 13.50 15.38
N ALA A 19 5.10 13.75 15.37
CA ALA A 19 4.34 14.24 16.52
C ALA A 19 3.55 13.14 17.25
N ALA A 20 3.12 12.10 16.53
CA ALA A 20 2.63 10.86 17.11
C ALA A 20 3.79 9.86 17.13
N GLU A 21 4.16 9.34 18.30
CA GLU A 21 5.19 8.31 18.47
C GLU A 21 4.94 7.13 17.51
N LEU A 22 5.55 7.18 16.32
CA LEU A 22 5.59 6.06 15.39
C LEU A 22 6.23 4.86 16.10
N PRO A 23 5.94 3.63 15.65
CA PRO A 23 6.29 2.41 16.37
C PRO A 23 7.78 2.06 16.29
N GLU A 24 8.70 2.96 16.68
CA GLU A 24 10.14 2.71 16.75
C GLU A 24 10.48 1.46 17.59
N GLY A 25 9.52 0.94 18.38
CA GLY A 25 9.60 -0.34 19.09
C GLY A 25 8.74 -1.51 18.59
N LYS A 26 7.87 -1.41 17.57
CA LYS A 26 6.97 -2.53 17.15
C LYS A 26 7.28 -3.13 15.77
N ILE A 27 8.27 -2.59 15.05
CA ILE A 27 8.61 -3.07 13.70
C ILE A 27 9.63 -4.21 13.80
N SER A 28 9.27 -5.40 13.31
CA SER A 28 10.20 -6.52 13.11
C SER A 28 10.96 -6.38 11.79
N THR A 29 12.20 -6.85 11.73
CA THR A 29 12.97 -6.88 10.48
C THR A 29 12.28 -7.78 9.45
N SER A 30 12.06 -7.29 8.24
CA SER A 30 11.52 -8.06 7.11
C SER A 30 12.65 -8.56 6.20
N VAL A 31 12.32 -9.41 5.22
CA VAL A 31 13.29 -9.87 4.20
C VAL A 31 13.83 -8.71 3.35
N ARG A 32 13.20 -7.53 3.41
CA ARG A 32 13.69 -6.31 2.76
C ARG A 32 13.75 -5.18 3.78
N ARG A 33 14.96 -4.77 4.17
CA ARG A 33 15.17 -3.64 5.09
C ARG A 33 14.41 -2.36 4.71
N ALA A 34 14.19 -2.10 3.42
CA ALA A 34 13.40 -0.95 2.95
C ALA A 34 11.93 -0.99 3.40
N LEU A 35 11.38 -2.18 3.70
CA LEU A 35 10.01 -2.35 4.20
C LEU A 35 9.93 -2.14 5.72
N ASP A 36 11.05 -2.08 6.42
CA ASP A 36 11.13 -1.86 7.87
C ASP A 36 11.06 -0.35 8.20
N GLN A 37 11.03 0.51 7.17
CA GLN A 37 10.90 1.94 7.33
C GLN A 37 9.58 2.27 8.05
N PRO A 38 9.58 3.08 9.13
CA PRO A 38 8.37 3.44 9.86
C PRO A 38 7.25 4.00 8.98
N LEU A 39 7.61 4.72 7.90
CA LEU A 39 6.68 5.23 6.90
C LEU A 39 5.85 4.13 6.20
N ASN A 40 6.38 2.91 6.08
CA ASN A 40 5.64 1.77 5.51
C ASN A 40 4.46 1.32 6.41
N TYR A 41 4.56 1.61 7.71
CA TYR A 41 3.56 1.29 8.74
C TYR A 41 2.65 2.47 9.07
N ALA A 42 3.01 3.71 8.69
CA ALA A 42 2.20 4.90 8.98
C ALA A 42 0.74 4.79 8.49
N ARG A 43 0.49 4.01 7.42
CA ARG A 43 -0.87 3.70 6.91
C ARG A 43 -1.78 3.01 7.94
N ILE A 44 -1.21 2.29 8.92
CA ILE A 44 -1.95 1.63 10.01
C ILE A 44 -2.57 2.66 10.96
N TYR A 45 -1.93 3.82 11.10
CA TYR A 45 -2.25 4.84 12.09
C TYR A 45 -3.07 6.00 11.50
N LEU A 46 -3.53 5.92 10.26
CA LEU A 46 -4.25 7.03 9.60
C LEU A 46 -5.48 7.50 10.41
N ALA A 47 -6.20 6.56 11.02
CA ALA A 47 -7.36 6.86 11.85
C ALA A 47 -7.04 7.65 13.13
N ASP A 48 -5.83 7.45 13.66
CA ASP A 48 -5.31 8.09 14.87
C ASP A 48 -4.59 9.41 14.56
N LEU A 49 -3.89 9.46 13.43
CA LEU A 49 -3.14 10.63 12.96
C LEU A 49 -4.06 11.74 12.42
N LEU A 50 -5.16 11.38 11.77
CA LEU A 50 -6.06 12.34 11.16
C LEU A 50 -7.12 12.83 12.15
N PRO A 51 -7.52 14.12 12.09
CA PRO A 51 -8.56 14.65 12.96
C PRO A 51 -9.85 13.82 12.89
N ARG A 52 -10.56 13.69 14.02
CA ARG A 52 -11.84 12.95 14.08
C ARG A 52 -12.92 13.48 13.12
N SER A 53 -12.80 14.73 12.65
CA SER A 53 -13.67 15.29 11.61
C SER A 53 -13.44 14.70 10.21
N VAL A 54 -12.36 13.94 10.01
CA VAL A 54 -12.08 13.20 8.79
C VAL A 54 -12.61 11.78 8.98
N SER A 55 -13.65 11.44 8.24
CA SER A 55 -14.34 10.14 8.29
C SER A 55 -13.94 9.18 7.17
N ARG A 56 -13.27 9.67 6.12
CA ARG A 56 -12.90 8.86 4.95
C ARG A 56 -11.58 9.31 4.35
N VAL A 57 -10.79 8.37 3.86
CA VAL A 57 -9.51 8.61 3.18
C VAL A 57 -9.38 7.73 1.94
N LEU A 58 -8.83 8.30 0.86
CA LEU A 58 -8.23 7.53 -0.21
C LEU A 58 -6.72 7.54 0.00
N TYR A 59 -6.18 6.37 0.31
CA TYR A 59 -4.75 6.12 0.49
C TYR A 59 -4.14 5.64 -0.83
N LEU A 60 -3.02 6.24 -1.19
CA LEU A 60 -2.24 5.97 -2.40
C LEU A 60 -0.75 5.93 -2.01
N ASP A 61 -0.07 4.82 -2.31
CA ASP A 61 1.40 4.73 -2.21
C ASP A 61 2.07 5.80 -3.10
N SER A 62 3.33 6.13 -2.84
CA SER A 62 4.02 7.24 -3.53
C SER A 62 4.62 6.85 -4.89
N ASP A 63 4.65 5.57 -5.22
CA ASP A 63 5.27 4.98 -6.41
C ASP A 63 4.22 4.50 -7.43
N LEU A 64 3.18 5.29 -7.60
CA LEU A 64 2.10 5.06 -8.54
C LEU A 64 1.79 6.28 -9.41
N LEU A 65 1.07 6.02 -10.50
CA LEU A 65 0.61 7.02 -11.45
C LEU A 65 -0.86 6.76 -11.76
N VAL A 66 -1.71 7.74 -11.46
CA VAL A 66 -3.15 7.69 -11.75
C VAL A 66 -3.39 8.26 -13.16
N VAL A 67 -4.06 7.51 -14.02
CA VAL A 67 -4.33 7.85 -15.43
C VAL A 67 -5.83 8.03 -15.74
N ASP A 68 -6.68 8.01 -14.72
CA ASP A 68 -8.13 8.17 -14.83
C ASP A 68 -8.66 9.06 -13.70
N ASP A 69 -9.94 9.42 -13.74
CA ASP A 69 -10.56 10.27 -12.70
C ASP A 69 -10.68 9.53 -11.36
N VAL A 70 -9.78 9.86 -10.44
CA VAL A 70 -9.70 9.28 -9.09
C VAL A 70 -10.99 9.46 -8.27
N ALA A 71 -11.85 10.42 -8.61
CA ALA A 71 -13.14 10.59 -7.95
C ALA A 71 -14.04 9.36 -8.08
N ARG A 72 -13.87 8.56 -9.15
CA ARG A 72 -14.59 7.30 -9.34
C ARG A 72 -14.19 6.24 -8.31
N LEU A 73 -12.90 6.15 -7.97
CA LEU A 73 -12.41 5.29 -6.89
C LEU A 73 -12.86 5.82 -5.52
N TRP A 74 -12.77 7.13 -5.30
CA TRP A 74 -13.27 7.75 -4.07
C TRP A 74 -14.75 7.44 -3.81
N ALA A 75 -15.57 7.45 -4.87
CA ALA A 75 -17.00 7.19 -4.81
C ALA A 75 -17.36 5.71 -4.60
N THR A 76 -16.39 4.80 -4.44
CA THR A 76 -16.67 3.39 -4.11
C THR A 76 -17.56 3.31 -2.87
N ASP A 77 -18.72 2.68 -3.03
CA ASP A 77 -19.58 2.32 -1.91
C ASP A 77 -19.02 1.11 -1.16
N LEU A 78 -18.70 1.30 0.12
CA LEU A 78 -18.18 0.27 1.01
C LEU A 78 -19.28 -0.66 1.54
N GLY A 79 -20.55 -0.30 1.35
CA GLY A 79 -21.68 -1.02 1.96
C GLY A 79 -21.71 -0.84 3.48
N PRO A 80 -22.48 -1.63 4.22
CA PRO A 80 -22.64 -1.50 5.67
C PRO A 80 -21.49 -2.10 6.51
N ASP A 81 -20.74 -3.07 5.96
CA ASP A 81 -19.86 -3.91 6.77
C ASP A 81 -18.36 -3.64 6.57
N ALA A 82 -17.94 -3.23 5.36
CA ALA A 82 -16.51 -3.06 5.08
C ALA A 82 -15.98 -1.73 5.63
N ALA A 83 -14.85 -1.77 6.33
CA ALA A 83 -14.09 -0.57 6.69
C ALA A 83 -13.11 -0.12 5.58
N LEU A 84 -12.89 -0.97 4.59
CA LEU A 84 -11.81 -0.85 3.60
C LEU A 84 -12.25 -1.40 2.24
N ALA A 85 -11.91 -0.71 1.15
CA ALA A 85 -11.93 -1.24 -0.21
C ALA A 85 -10.54 -1.27 -0.84
N ALA A 86 -10.26 -2.32 -1.61
CA ALA A 86 -9.04 -2.49 -2.39
C ALA A 86 -9.24 -3.49 -3.54
N PRO A 87 -8.41 -3.46 -4.60
CA PRO A 87 -8.40 -4.51 -5.62
C PRO A 87 -7.91 -5.86 -5.05
N GLU A 88 -8.71 -6.92 -5.24
CA GLU A 88 -8.40 -8.28 -4.75
C GLU A 88 -7.90 -9.19 -5.88
N TYR A 89 -6.81 -9.92 -5.65
CA TYR A 89 -6.20 -10.84 -6.61
C TYR A 89 -6.23 -12.26 -6.05
N CYS A 90 -7.41 -12.89 -6.12
CA CYS A 90 -7.64 -14.24 -5.60
C CYS A 90 -6.86 -15.36 -6.32
N HIS A 91 -6.24 -15.07 -7.47
CA HIS A 91 -5.37 -16.02 -8.17
C HIS A 91 -3.97 -16.12 -7.56
N ALA A 92 -3.59 -15.18 -6.68
CA ALA A 92 -2.32 -15.23 -5.99
C ALA A 92 -2.31 -16.40 -4.99
N ASN A 93 -1.15 -17.04 -4.82
CA ASN A 93 -0.97 -18.05 -3.78
C ASN A 93 -1.00 -17.39 -2.40
N PHE A 94 -2.17 -17.34 -1.77
CA PHE A 94 -2.38 -16.69 -0.47
C PHE A 94 -1.50 -17.30 0.64
N THR A 95 -1.24 -18.60 0.58
CA THR A 95 -0.38 -19.32 1.53
C THR A 95 1.03 -18.73 1.59
N SER A 96 1.55 -18.21 0.47
CA SER A 96 2.92 -17.67 0.36
C SER A 96 3.17 -16.37 1.14
N TYR A 97 2.12 -15.72 1.66
CA TYR A 97 2.25 -14.48 2.43
C TYR A 97 2.58 -14.72 3.92
N PHE A 98 2.52 -15.98 4.36
CA PHE A 98 2.76 -16.40 5.73
C PHE A 98 3.73 -17.59 5.77
N THR A 99 4.46 -17.75 6.88
CA THR A 99 5.45 -18.82 7.05
C THR A 99 4.79 -20.13 7.49
N ASP A 100 5.53 -21.23 7.43
CA ASP A 100 5.08 -22.51 7.99
C ASP A 100 4.77 -22.40 9.50
N ALA A 101 5.46 -21.53 10.23
CA ALA A 101 5.18 -21.28 11.65
C ALA A 101 3.77 -20.70 11.86
N PHE A 102 3.28 -19.87 10.93
CA PHE A 102 1.90 -19.39 10.97
C PHE A 102 0.90 -20.52 10.69
N TRP A 103 1.12 -21.26 9.60
CA TRP A 103 0.15 -22.28 9.15
C TRP A 103 0.08 -23.50 10.07
N SER A 104 1.18 -23.84 10.73
CA SER A 104 1.23 -24.93 11.71
C SER A 104 0.66 -24.57 13.08
N HIS A 105 0.43 -23.29 13.37
CA HIS A 105 -0.19 -22.85 14.62
C HIS A 105 -1.72 -22.78 14.46
N PRO A 106 -2.51 -23.65 15.12
CA PRO A 106 -3.95 -23.74 14.89
C PRO A 106 -4.68 -22.43 15.21
N GLU A 107 -4.28 -21.74 16.28
CA GLU A 107 -4.92 -20.47 16.67
C GLU A 107 -4.68 -19.37 15.64
N TYR A 108 -3.48 -19.28 15.06
CA TYR A 108 -3.16 -18.24 14.09
C TYR A 108 -3.88 -18.47 12.76
N SER A 109 -3.77 -19.70 12.22
CA SER A 109 -4.44 -20.05 10.96
C SER A 109 -5.97 -20.01 11.05
N SER A 110 -6.53 -20.25 12.25
CA SER A 110 -7.99 -20.21 12.47
C SER A 110 -8.61 -18.83 12.19
N ILE A 111 -7.83 -17.74 12.19
CA ILE A 111 -8.31 -16.38 11.89
C ILE A 111 -8.99 -16.27 10.52
N PHE A 112 -8.72 -17.21 9.62
CA PHE A 112 -9.28 -17.24 8.27
C PHE A 112 -10.55 -18.10 8.14
N THR A 113 -10.94 -18.84 9.18
CA THR A 113 -12.06 -19.81 9.09
C THR A 113 -13.45 -19.16 9.11
N ASN A 114 -13.60 -18.03 9.81
CA ASN A 114 -14.89 -17.35 10.00
C ASN A 114 -15.00 -16.04 9.20
N ARG A 115 -14.40 -16.00 8.00
CA ARG A 115 -14.47 -14.81 7.12
C ARG A 115 -15.74 -14.82 6.28
N ALA A 116 -16.26 -13.62 6.00
CA ALA A 116 -17.44 -13.44 5.17
C ALA A 116 -17.25 -13.98 3.74
N ARG A 117 -16.01 -13.90 3.23
CA ARG A 117 -15.60 -14.46 1.94
C ARG A 117 -14.27 -15.20 2.09
N VAL A 118 -13.96 -16.05 1.12
CA VAL A 118 -12.66 -16.71 1.02
C VAL A 118 -11.56 -15.63 1.03
N PRO A 119 -10.57 -15.72 1.94
CA PRO A 119 -9.47 -14.76 2.01
C PRO A 119 -8.72 -14.69 0.68
N CYS A 120 -8.60 -13.47 0.15
CA CYS A 120 -7.81 -13.19 -1.04
C CYS A 120 -6.71 -12.18 -0.72
N TYR A 121 -5.62 -12.26 -1.46
CA TYR A 121 -4.61 -11.20 -1.44
C TYR A 121 -5.19 -9.92 -2.02
N PHE A 122 -4.96 -8.81 -1.34
CA PHE A 122 -5.13 -7.47 -1.89
C PHE A 122 -3.86 -6.67 -1.61
N ASN A 123 -3.51 -5.78 -2.53
CA ASN A 123 -2.37 -4.89 -2.34
C ASN A 123 -2.78 -3.68 -1.48
N THR A 124 -1.98 -3.31 -0.50
CA THR A 124 -2.26 -2.20 0.44
C THR A 124 -1.81 -0.83 -0.06
N GLY A 125 -1.37 -0.71 -1.31
CA GLY A 125 -0.91 0.56 -1.89
C GLY A 125 -2.02 1.44 -2.46
N VAL A 126 -3.23 0.91 -2.61
CA VAL A 126 -4.41 1.65 -3.06
C VAL A 126 -5.61 1.22 -2.23
N MET A 127 -6.14 2.11 -1.40
CA MET A 127 -7.17 1.78 -0.42
C MET A 127 -8.16 2.93 -0.23
N VAL A 128 -9.46 2.64 -0.25
CA VAL A 128 -10.50 3.57 0.25
C VAL A 128 -10.88 3.12 1.65
N ILE A 129 -10.69 3.99 2.62
CA ILE A 129 -10.81 3.67 4.05
C ILE A 129 -11.91 4.52 4.66
N ASP A 130 -12.86 3.86 5.33
CA ASP A 130 -13.80 4.50 6.26
C ASP A 130 -13.12 4.59 7.62
N LEU A 131 -12.71 5.80 8.01
CA LEU A 131 -11.99 6.02 9.27
C LEU A 131 -12.90 5.92 10.48
N ASP A 132 -14.20 6.17 10.36
CA ASP A 132 -15.11 6.04 11.48
C ASP A 132 -15.29 4.56 11.83
N ARG A 133 -15.55 3.72 10.83
CA ARG A 133 -15.53 2.25 11.01
C ARG A 133 -14.17 1.72 11.42
N TRP A 134 -13.09 2.31 10.91
CA TRP A 134 -11.74 1.94 11.32
C TRP A 134 -11.55 2.12 12.84
N ARG A 135 -12.00 3.27 13.36
CA ARG A 135 -11.94 3.61 14.80
C ARG A 135 -12.87 2.74 15.62
N ASP A 136 -14.13 2.62 15.21
CA ASP A 136 -15.16 1.85 15.92
C ASP A 136 -14.80 0.36 15.98
N GLY A 137 -14.22 -0.17 14.89
CA GLY A 137 -13.75 -1.55 14.82
C GLY A 137 -12.41 -1.81 15.47
N GLY A 138 -11.73 -0.79 16.02
CA GLY A 138 -10.43 -0.89 16.68
C GLY A 138 -9.33 -1.48 15.79
N TYR A 139 -9.37 -1.18 14.48
CA TYR A 139 -8.55 -1.89 13.51
C TYR A 139 -7.05 -1.59 13.65
N THR A 140 -6.66 -0.40 14.12
CA THR A 140 -5.26 -0.10 14.48
C THR A 140 -4.75 -1.13 15.49
N ALA A 141 -5.47 -1.35 16.60
CA ALA A 141 -5.06 -2.27 17.66
C ALA A 141 -4.99 -3.73 17.17
N LYS A 142 -5.91 -4.14 16.28
CA LYS A 142 -5.89 -5.48 15.65
C LYS A 142 -4.65 -5.69 14.77
N LEU A 143 -4.25 -4.66 14.02
CA LEU A 143 -3.03 -4.70 13.21
C LEU A 143 -1.78 -4.75 14.10
N GLU A 144 -1.75 -3.93 15.16
CA GLU A 144 -0.64 -3.93 16.11
C GLU A 144 -0.49 -5.26 16.84
N TYR A 145 -1.59 -5.95 17.18
CA TYR A 145 -1.54 -7.29 17.76
C TYR A 145 -0.73 -8.25 16.88
N TRP A 146 -1.00 -8.31 15.57
CA TRP A 146 -0.26 -9.17 14.65
C TRP A 146 1.18 -8.72 14.40
N MET A 147 1.48 -7.44 14.58
CA MET A 147 2.85 -6.94 14.58
C MET A 147 3.61 -7.41 15.82
N GLU A 148 2.96 -7.44 16.99
CA GLU A 148 3.56 -7.89 18.23
C GLU A 148 3.77 -9.42 18.24
N VAL A 149 2.80 -10.20 17.76
CA VAL A 149 2.93 -11.67 17.57
C VAL A 149 4.16 -11.98 16.70
N GLN A 150 4.29 -11.29 15.56
CA GLN A 150 5.44 -11.41 14.66
C GLN A 150 6.77 -11.10 15.36
N LYS A 151 6.77 -10.13 16.27
CA LYS A 151 7.98 -9.61 16.91
C LYS A 151 8.42 -10.45 18.11
N GLN A 152 7.48 -10.88 18.95
CA GLN A 152 7.77 -11.49 20.25
C GLN A 152 7.54 -13.00 20.30
N GLU A 153 6.56 -13.51 19.55
CA GLU A 153 6.12 -14.90 19.68
C GLU A 153 6.74 -15.78 18.60
N ALA A 154 6.47 -15.46 17.33
CA ALA A 154 6.93 -16.26 16.21
C ALA A 154 7.02 -15.44 14.93
N ARG A 155 8.00 -15.78 14.08
CA ARG A 155 8.15 -15.17 12.76
C ARG A 155 7.13 -15.77 11.79
N ILE A 156 5.93 -15.20 11.76
CA ILE A 156 4.74 -15.67 11.03
C ILE A 156 4.64 -15.15 9.59
N TYR A 157 5.42 -14.14 9.22
CA TYR A 157 5.54 -13.65 7.84
C TYR A 157 6.91 -13.01 7.56
N GLU A 158 7.20 -12.78 6.27
CA GLU A 158 8.48 -12.25 5.79
C GLU A 158 8.43 -10.85 5.17
N LEU A 159 7.22 -10.37 4.85
CA LEU A 159 6.99 -9.06 4.25
C LEU A 159 6.83 -7.98 5.32
N GLY A 160 6.78 -6.71 4.89
CA GLY A 160 6.60 -5.55 5.77
C GLY A 160 5.18 -5.42 6.33
N SER A 161 4.54 -4.27 6.10
CA SER A 161 3.20 -4.00 6.65
C SER A 161 2.05 -4.75 5.98
N LEU A 162 2.24 -5.43 4.85
CA LEU A 162 1.16 -6.12 4.12
C LEU A 162 0.52 -7.30 4.90
N PRO A 163 1.26 -8.27 5.46
CA PRO A 163 0.63 -9.43 6.10
C PRO A 163 -0.30 -9.09 7.28
N PRO A 164 0.00 -8.12 8.17
CA PRO A 164 -0.99 -7.65 9.15
C PRO A 164 -2.32 -7.21 8.52
N PHE A 165 -2.30 -6.50 7.39
CA PHE A 165 -3.53 -6.14 6.68
C PHE A 165 -4.28 -7.36 6.15
N LEU A 166 -3.57 -8.36 5.62
CA LEU A 166 -4.20 -9.60 5.19
C LEU A 166 -4.82 -10.36 6.37
N LEU A 167 -4.12 -10.43 7.51
CA LEU A 167 -4.60 -11.06 8.75
C LEU A 167 -5.83 -10.37 9.33
N VAL A 168 -6.01 -9.07 9.08
CA VAL A 168 -7.15 -8.32 9.62
C VAL A 168 -8.30 -8.25 8.62
N PHE A 169 -8.03 -8.08 7.32
CA PHE A 169 -9.06 -7.70 6.34
C PHE A 169 -9.28 -8.69 5.19
N ALA A 170 -8.43 -9.71 4.99
CA ALA A 170 -8.66 -10.64 3.87
C ALA A 170 -9.99 -11.39 4.05
N GLY A 171 -10.83 -11.34 3.03
CA GLY A 171 -12.21 -11.85 3.08
C GLY A 171 -13.25 -10.87 3.61
N GLU A 172 -12.84 -9.68 4.08
CA GLU A 172 -13.71 -8.63 4.64
C GLU A 172 -13.60 -7.29 3.89
N VAL A 173 -12.60 -7.12 3.01
CA VAL A 173 -12.51 -5.92 2.16
C VAL A 173 -13.67 -5.85 1.17
N LYS A 174 -14.06 -4.64 0.78
CA LYS A 174 -14.88 -4.40 -0.41
C LYS A 174 -14.00 -4.46 -1.65
N ALA A 175 -14.26 -5.42 -2.54
CA ALA A 175 -13.55 -5.52 -3.81
C ALA A 175 -13.85 -4.32 -4.71
N VAL A 176 -12.82 -3.76 -5.33
CA VAL A 176 -12.92 -2.80 -6.44
C VAL A 176 -12.21 -3.35 -7.68
N GLU A 177 -12.47 -2.75 -8.85
CA GLU A 177 -11.94 -3.24 -10.12
C GLU A 177 -10.40 -3.18 -10.16
N HIS A 178 -9.77 -4.19 -10.77
CA HIS A 178 -8.31 -4.30 -10.89
C HIS A 178 -7.64 -3.13 -11.60
N ARG A 179 -8.40 -2.38 -12.41
CA ARG A 179 -7.91 -1.17 -13.10
C ARG A 179 -7.33 -0.13 -12.16
N TRP A 180 -7.77 -0.12 -10.90
CA TRP A 180 -7.32 0.80 -9.86
C TRP A 180 -5.99 0.41 -9.22
N ASN A 181 -5.38 -0.72 -9.59
CA ASN A 181 -4.04 -1.05 -9.12
C ASN A 181 -3.31 -2.02 -10.06
N GLN A 182 -2.68 -1.51 -11.12
CA GLN A 182 -1.75 -2.30 -11.92
C GLN A 182 -0.41 -2.45 -11.18
N HIS A 183 -0.43 -3.28 -10.13
CA HIS A 183 0.70 -3.50 -9.21
C HIS A 183 1.73 -4.49 -9.78
N GLY A 184 2.96 -4.43 -9.26
CA GLY A 184 4.06 -5.31 -9.65
C GLY A 184 4.96 -4.73 -10.75
N LEU A 185 4.74 -3.48 -11.17
CA LEU A 185 5.56 -2.83 -12.20
C LEU A 185 6.99 -2.56 -11.74
N GLY A 186 7.26 -2.71 -10.44
CA GLY A 186 8.62 -2.72 -9.91
C GLY A 186 9.44 -3.96 -10.26
N GLY A 187 8.90 -4.80 -11.13
CA GLY A 187 9.56 -5.98 -11.67
C GLY A 187 9.37 -7.21 -10.80
N ASP A 188 9.76 -8.37 -11.32
CA ASP A 188 9.79 -9.57 -10.50
C ASP A 188 10.85 -9.42 -9.37
N ASN A 189 10.57 -10.06 -8.25
CA ASN A 189 11.33 -9.86 -7.02
C ASN A 189 12.68 -10.61 -6.98
N VAL A 190 12.93 -11.46 -7.99
CA VAL A 190 14.01 -12.45 -8.09
C VAL A 190 15.04 -12.04 -9.16
N ALA A 191 14.62 -11.91 -10.42
CA ALA A 191 15.41 -11.53 -11.57
C ALA A 191 15.25 -10.06 -11.98
N GLY A 192 14.29 -9.32 -11.40
CA GLY A 192 14.09 -7.89 -11.69
C GLY A 192 13.54 -7.61 -13.10
N GLN A 193 12.93 -8.60 -13.74
CA GLN A 193 12.37 -8.50 -15.08
C GLN A 193 11.18 -7.55 -15.09
N CYS A 194 11.02 -6.83 -16.20
CA CYS A 194 9.85 -6.00 -16.45
C CYS A 194 8.59 -6.87 -16.48
N ARG A 195 7.54 -6.42 -15.80
CA ARG A 195 6.23 -7.08 -15.83
C ARG A 195 5.28 -6.35 -16.77
N GLU A 196 4.44 -7.09 -17.44
CA GLU A 196 3.33 -6.56 -18.22
C GLU A 196 2.16 -6.15 -17.30
N LEU A 197 1.21 -5.42 -17.87
CA LEU A 197 -0.03 -5.04 -17.20
C LEU A 197 -0.92 -6.27 -17.01
N HIS A 198 -1.70 -6.28 -15.93
CA HIS A 198 -2.80 -7.23 -15.79
C HIS A 198 -3.84 -6.98 -16.89
N PRO A 199 -4.55 -8.02 -17.35
CA PRO A 199 -5.60 -7.87 -18.36
C PRO A 199 -6.68 -6.87 -17.95
N GLY A 200 -7.25 -6.17 -18.94
CA GLY A 200 -8.38 -5.26 -18.75
C GLY A 200 -7.99 -3.78 -18.76
N PRO A 201 -8.94 -2.88 -18.41
CA PRO A 201 -8.69 -1.45 -18.44
C PRO A 201 -7.70 -1.02 -17.36
N VAL A 202 -7.05 0.12 -17.59
CA VAL A 202 -6.06 0.70 -16.67
C VAL A 202 -6.53 2.08 -16.22
N SER A 203 -6.51 2.31 -14.91
CA SER A 203 -6.76 3.61 -14.28
C SER A 203 -5.62 4.04 -13.36
N LEU A 204 -4.80 3.09 -12.89
CA LEU A 204 -3.67 3.36 -12.02
C LEU A 204 -2.55 2.34 -12.26
N LEU A 205 -1.34 2.84 -12.44
CA LEU A 205 -0.08 2.09 -12.59
C LEU A 205 0.70 2.14 -11.28
N HIS A 206 1.20 1.01 -10.78
CA HIS A 206 1.85 0.96 -9.47
C HIS A 206 3.16 0.16 -9.52
N TRP A 207 4.28 0.86 -9.32
CA TRP A 207 5.64 0.31 -9.26
C TRP A 207 5.98 -0.35 -7.91
N SER A 208 5.01 -1.12 -7.39
CA SER A 208 5.25 -1.97 -6.24
C SER A 208 6.31 -3.01 -6.57
N GLY A 209 7.20 -3.26 -5.61
CA GLY A 209 8.41 -4.06 -5.80
C GLY A 209 9.69 -3.24 -5.66
N LYS A 210 10.81 -3.79 -6.14
CA LYS A 210 12.16 -3.21 -5.94
C LYS A 210 12.52 -2.16 -6.99
N GLY A 211 12.16 -2.40 -8.26
CA GLY A 211 12.53 -1.54 -9.37
C GLY A 211 11.70 -0.27 -9.40
N LYS A 212 12.27 0.86 -9.00
CA LYS A 212 11.57 2.15 -9.10
C LYS A 212 11.81 2.79 -10.45
N PRO A 213 10.79 3.42 -11.06
CA PRO A 213 10.88 3.93 -12.42
C PRO A 213 11.95 5.02 -12.52
N TRP A 214 12.02 5.96 -11.57
CA TRP A 214 13.07 6.98 -11.52
C TRP A 214 14.48 6.38 -11.45
N LEU A 215 14.70 5.36 -10.60
CA LEU A 215 16.00 4.69 -10.51
C LEU A 215 16.39 3.97 -11.81
N ARG A 216 15.43 3.32 -12.48
CA ARG A 216 15.69 2.63 -13.76
C ARG A 216 15.93 3.61 -14.91
N LEU A 217 15.20 4.73 -14.92
CA LEU A 217 15.40 5.83 -15.87
C LEU A 217 16.77 6.48 -15.68
N ASP A 218 17.16 6.80 -14.44
CA ASP A 218 18.46 7.42 -14.14
C ASP A 218 19.62 6.47 -14.45
N ALA A 219 19.43 5.16 -14.26
CA ALA A 219 20.41 4.14 -14.60
C ALA A 219 20.46 3.79 -16.10
N GLY A 220 19.66 4.43 -16.96
CA GLY A 220 19.62 4.16 -18.40
C GLY A 220 19.12 2.74 -18.76
N ARG A 221 18.39 2.08 -17.85
CA ARG A 221 17.85 0.72 -18.04
C ARG A 221 16.34 0.66 -17.73
N PRO A 222 15.51 1.46 -18.43
CA PRO A 222 14.09 1.51 -18.16
C PRO A 222 13.38 0.23 -18.62
N CYS A 223 12.35 -0.16 -17.87
CA CYS A 223 11.29 -0.99 -18.40
C CYS A 223 10.39 -0.17 -19.34
N PRO A 224 9.68 -0.79 -20.30
CA PRO A 224 8.83 -0.05 -21.25
C PRO A 224 7.85 0.92 -20.59
N LEU A 225 7.23 0.51 -19.48
CA LEU A 225 6.26 1.33 -18.75
C LEU A 225 6.90 2.48 -17.95
N ASP A 226 8.19 2.43 -17.62
CA ASP A 226 8.87 3.50 -16.86
C ASP A 226 8.85 4.83 -17.62
N ALA A 227 8.80 4.79 -18.96
CA ALA A 227 8.67 5.98 -19.78
C ALA A 227 7.39 6.78 -19.45
N LEU A 228 6.34 6.14 -18.95
CA LEU A 228 5.10 6.82 -18.52
C LEU A 228 5.31 7.63 -17.24
N TRP A 229 6.29 7.27 -16.40
CA TRP A 229 6.67 8.04 -15.22
C TRP A 229 7.44 9.31 -15.57
N ALA A 230 8.30 9.24 -16.59
CA ALA A 230 9.28 10.29 -16.91
C ALA A 230 8.69 11.72 -17.01
N PRO A 231 7.51 11.95 -17.60
CA PRO A 231 6.92 13.28 -17.63
C PRO A 231 6.62 13.85 -16.23
N TYR A 232 6.35 13.01 -15.24
CA TYR A 232 5.93 13.42 -13.89
C TYR A 232 7.10 13.51 -12.90
N ASP A 233 8.32 13.20 -13.34
CA ASP A 233 9.52 13.32 -12.51
C ASP A 233 9.88 14.80 -12.30
N LEU A 234 9.51 15.32 -11.13
CA LEU A 234 9.75 16.72 -10.76
C LEU A 234 11.23 17.04 -10.52
N LEU A 235 12.07 16.05 -10.23
CA LEU A 235 13.50 16.24 -9.98
C LEU A 235 14.22 16.59 -11.29
N ARG A 236 13.93 15.83 -12.36
CA ARG A 236 14.50 16.10 -13.70
C ARG A 236 13.98 17.41 -14.29
N ARG A 237 12.73 17.81 -13.97
CA ARG A 237 12.17 19.11 -14.37
C ARG A 237 12.85 20.30 -13.68
N ARG A 238 13.39 20.14 -12.46
CA ARG A 238 14.16 21.20 -11.79
C ARG A 238 15.52 21.38 -12.46
N GLY A 239 16.27 20.31 -12.69
CA GLY A 239 17.54 20.37 -13.44
C GLY A 239 17.37 21.02 -14.82
N ALA A 240 16.36 20.60 -15.59
CA ALA A 240 16.07 21.20 -16.89
C ALA A 240 15.61 22.67 -16.81
N ARG A 241 14.95 23.10 -15.72
CA ARG A 241 14.59 24.52 -15.52
C ARG A 241 15.78 25.36 -15.11
N ASP A 242 16.66 24.83 -14.27
CA ASP A 242 17.87 25.52 -13.82
C ASP A 242 18.86 25.65 -15.00
N ASP A 243 18.97 24.62 -15.85
CA ASP A 243 19.75 24.68 -17.10
C ASP A 243 19.15 25.66 -18.12
N LEU A 244 17.81 25.73 -18.23
CA LEU A 244 17.15 26.70 -19.10
C LEU A 244 17.38 28.13 -18.60
N LEU A 245 17.24 28.38 -17.30
CA LEU A 245 17.49 29.70 -16.69
C LEU A 245 18.96 30.12 -16.78
N ALA A 246 19.90 29.16 -16.64
CA ALA A 246 21.33 29.41 -16.85
C ALA A 246 21.68 29.69 -18.33
N ALA A 247 20.88 29.19 -19.29
CA ALA A 247 21.06 29.45 -20.70
C ALA A 247 20.43 30.78 -21.19
N VAL A 248 19.59 31.43 -20.37
CA VAL A 248 18.99 32.76 -20.67
C VAL A 248 19.55 33.89 -19.79
N ALA A 249 20.53 33.61 -18.95
CA ALA A 249 21.28 34.60 -18.16
C ALA A 249 22.66 34.87 -18.79
#